data_AF-A0A089HN29-F1
#
_entry.id   AF-A0A089HN29-F1
#
_cell.length_a   1.000
_cell.length_b   1.000
_cell.length_c   1.000
_cell.angle_alpha   90.00
_cell.angle_beta   90.00
_cell.angle_gamma   90.00
#
_symmetry.space_group_name_H-M   'P 1'
#
loop_
_entity.id
_entity.type
_entity.pdbx_description
1 polymer ?
#
loop_
_entity_poly.entity_id
_entity_poly.type
_entity_poly.pdbx_seq_one_letter_code
_entity_poly.pdbx_strand_id
1 'polypeptide(L)'
;MRLGMKHFIRSRQLHGWLAVLLLALTISGCGSEGNRTADSKSTSDMTLVIGSYSVAKDAVEEILPLFAEKWKAETGHTITFQQSYEASGTQARAIAGGFEADVTLLAMEGDVDKLVDAGLVKPSWKERGEGGMVTRSIVVIGTREGNPKGIKNFADLTKPGIKVLYPNPKTSGGAQWDINAIYGAGLKQSEEKEGVKDPAAAKSFLTSVHANVESLDKSGRASMAAFEYGVGDVIVTYENELLARIAQGVKYEVVIPKDTILIENPAAVVDKYADKHGTREAAEAFVNFLLTPEAQEIFAKHGFRPVDQEVYEANKSRFPVPQGLFDISYLGGWDKVRSTLYSKRGVWYQVLAGI
;
A
#
# COMPACT_ATOMS: atom_id res chain seq x y z
N MET A 1 34.86 -52.17 3.63
CA MET A 1 35.00 -52.85 4.93
C MET A 1 33.75 -52.57 5.76
N ARG A 2 32.94 -53.63 5.98
CA ARG A 2 31.79 -53.83 6.92
C ARG A 2 30.63 -52.82 6.91
N LEU A 3 29.46 -53.18 6.36
CA LEU A 3 28.33 -53.97 6.93
C LEU A 3 27.52 -53.25 8.02
N GLY A 4 26.20 -53.15 7.84
CA GLY A 4 25.28 -52.72 8.91
C GLY A 4 23.82 -52.50 8.52
N MET A 5 23.19 -53.46 7.85
CA MET A 5 21.74 -53.51 7.58
C MET A 5 21.02 -54.12 8.79
N LYS A 6 19.90 -53.54 9.27
CA LYS A 6 18.90 -54.28 10.07
C LYS A 6 17.47 -53.83 9.73
N HIS A 7 16.73 -54.78 9.17
CA HIS A 7 15.28 -54.82 9.04
C HIS A 7 14.58 -54.87 10.40
N PHE A 8 13.35 -54.39 10.46
CA PHE A 8 12.36 -54.87 11.43
C PHE A 8 11.12 -55.40 10.71
N ILE A 9 10.69 -56.57 11.15
CA ILE A 9 9.75 -57.50 10.50
C ILE A 9 8.35 -57.37 11.12
N ARG A 10 7.34 -57.66 10.28
CA ARG A 10 5.91 -57.91 10.56
C ARG A 10 5.59 -58.87 11.73
N SER A 11 4.43 -58.65 12.38
CA SER A 11 3.43 -59.70 12.73
C SER A 11 2.10 -58.99 13.07
N ARG A 12 1.00 -59.07 12.30
CA ARG A 12 0.03 -60.17 12.03
C ARG A 12 -0.58 -60.83 13.29
N GLN A 13 -1.93 -60.88 13.26
CA GLN A 13 -2.88 -61.83 13.87
C GLN A 13 -3.55 -61.36 15.17
N LEU A 14 -4.83 -61.61 15.47
CA LEU A 14 -6.07 -62.00 14.74
C LEU A 14 -7.17 -62.13 15.83
N HIS A 15 -8.44 -62.31 15.40
CA HIS A 15 -9.65 -62.70 16.17
C HIS A 15 -10.37 -61.54 16.90
N GLY A 16 -11.65 -61.21 16.67
CA GLY A 16 -12.74 -61.89 15.95
C GLY A 16 -13.96 -62.04 16.88
N TRP A 17 -15.15 -62.04 16.28
CA TRP A 17 -16.48 -62.44 16.84
C TRP A 17 -17.19 -61.37 17.69
N LEU A 18 -18.50 -61.07 17.56
CA LEU A 18 -19.59 -61.53 16.68
C LEU A 18 -20.80 -60.57 16.84
N ALA A 19 -21.57 -60.37 15.76
CA ALA A 19 -23.04 -60.35 15.58
C ALA A 19 -24.00 -60.05 16.76
N VAL A 20 -25.25 -59.59 16.61
CA VAL A 20 -26.19 -59.11 15.57
C VAL A 20 -27.42 -58.71 16.40
N LEU A 21 -28.15 -57.64 16.05
CA LEU A 21 -29.61 -57.65 16.19
C LEU A 21 -30.27 -56.57 15.31
N LEU A 22 -30.93 -57.06 14.26
CA LEU A 22 -31.94 -56.39 13.46
C LEU A 22 -33.27 -56.33 14.25
N LEU A 23 -33.99 -55.22 14.16
CA LEU A 23 -35.45 -55.27 13.99
C LEU A 23 -35.95 -54.00 13.28
N ALA A 24 -36.68 -54.22 12.19
CA ALA A 24 -37.34 -53.21 11.37
C ALA A 24 -38.76 -52.93 11.88
N LEU A 25 -39.28 -51.72 11.61
CA LEU A 25 -40.71 -51.47 11.38
C LEU A 25 -40.90 -50.18 10.58
N THR A 26 -41.53 -50.34 9.42
CA THR A 26 -41.96 -49.32 8.47
C THR A 26 -43.36 -48.79 8.82
N ILE A 27 -43.58 -47.48 8.71
CA ILE A 27 -44.92 -46.91 8.47
C ILE A 27 -44.81 -45.85 7.37
N SER A 28 -45.55 -46.07 6.28
CA SER A 28 -45.85 -45.11 5.23
C SER A 28 -46.88 -44.08 5.71
N GLY A 29 -46.67 -42.80 5.38
CA GLY A 29 -47.68 -41.75 5.51
C GLY A 29 -47.56 -40.78 4.34
N CYS A 30 -48.50 -40.86 3.40
CA CYS A 30 -48.77 -39.81 2.41
C CYS A 30 -49.67 -38.75 3.04
N GLY A 31 -49.31 -37.47 2.89
CA GLY A 31 -50.17 -36.34 3.26
C GLY A 31 -49.60 -35.06 2.66
N SER A 32 -50.26 -34.56 1.62
CA SER A 32 -49.93 -33.31 0.94
C SER A 32 -50.31 -32.10 1.78
N GLU A 33 -49.33 -31.24 2.10
CA GLU A 33 -49.58 -29.82 2.34
C GLU A 33 -48.35 -29.06 1.83
N GLY A 34 -48.59 -28.22 0.83
CA GLY A 34 -47.57 -27.41 0.17
C GLY A 34 -47.03 -26.36 1.13
N ASN A 35 -46.00 -26.74 1.89
CA ASN A 35 -45.17 -25.77 2.58
C ASN A 35 -44.16 -25.27 1.55
N ARG A 36 -44.47 -24.13 0.92
CA ARG A 36 -43.46 -23.29 0.28
C ARG A 36 -42.48 -22.94 1.38
N THR A 37 -41.42 -23.73 1.52
CA THR A 37 -40.19 -23.26 2.13
C THR A 37 -39.82 -22.04 1.31
N ALA A 38 -40.09 -20.86 1.86
CA ALA A 38 -39.35 -19.67 1.49
C ALA A 38 -37.90 -20.11 1.55
N ASP A 39 -37.24 -20.16 0.40
CA ASP A 39 -35.80 -20.20 0.35
C ASP A 39 -35.36 -19.04 1.24
N SER A 40 -34.93 -19.38 2.46
CA SER A 40 -34.08 -18.50 3.23
C SER A 40 -32.93 -18.26 2.28
N LYS A 41 -32.88 -17.07 1.65
CA LYS A 41 -31.68 -16.60 0.96
C LYS A 41 -30.54 -16.97 1.88
N SER A 42 -29.75 -17.98 1.49
CA SER A 42 -28.53 -18.28 2.20
C SER A 42 -27.77 -16.97 2.19
N THR A 43 -27.58 -16.37 3.36
CA THR A 43 -26.66 -15.25 3.53
C THR A 43 -25.30 -15.82 3.14
N SER A 44 -24.93 -15.70 1.86
CA SER A 44 -23.69 -16.28 1.38
C SER A 44 -22.57 -15.42 1.93
N ASP A 45 -22.04 -15.84 3.07
CA ASP A 45 -20.86 -15.24 3.66
C ASP A 45 -19.73 -15.37 2.63
N MET A 46 -19.12 -14.24 2.27
CA MET A 46 -17.98 -14.21 1.36
C MET A 46 -16.75 -13.64 2.05
N THR A 47 -15.57 -13.98 1.54
CA THR A 47 -14.31 -13.41 1.99
C THR A 47 -13.74 -12.56 0.88
N LEU A 48 -13.48 -11.28 1.17
CA LEU A 48 -12.78 -10.37 0.28
C LEU A 48 -11.30 -10.25 0.71
N VAL A 49 -10.38 -10.54 -0.19
CA VAL A 49 -8.94 -10.53 0.06
C VAL A 49 -8.36 -9.18 -0.37
N ILE A 50 -7.78 -8.44 0.58
CA ILE A 50 -7.20 -7.11 0.39
C ILE A 50 -5.68 -7.20 0.40
N GLY A 51 -5.05 -6.82 -0.72
CA GLY A 51 -3.60 -6.67 -0.83
C GLY A 51 -3.21 -5.19 -0.88
N SER A 52 -2.74 -4.64 0.23
CA SER A 52 -2.46 -3.20 0.37
C SER A 52 -1.00 -2.89 0.67
N TYR A 53 -0.56 -1.68 0.35
CA TYR A 53 0.72 -1.15 0.81
C TYR A 53 0.68 -0.78 2.30
N SER A 54 1.80 -0.99 2.99
CA SER A 54 1.85 -0.96 4.47
C SER A 54 1.44 0.35 5.13
N VAL A 55 1.52 1.47 4.40
CA VAL A 55 1.23 2.81 4.94
C VAL A 55 -0.28 3.06 5.05
N ALA A 56 -1.10 2.38 4.27
CA ALA A 56 -2.57 2.51 4.33
C ALA A 56 -3.24 1.63 5.39
N LYS A 57 -2.48 0.82 6.13
CA LYS A 57 -3.02 -0.19 7.05
C LYS A 57 -4.06 0.37 8.01
N ASP A 58 -3.69 1.39 8.79
CA ASP A 58 -4.51 1.88 9.89
C ASP A 58 -5.83 2.50 9.37
N ALA A 59 -5.80 3.17 8.21
CA ALA A 59 -6.99 3.68 7.55
C ALA A 59 -7.88 2.56 6.99
N VAL A 60 -7.28 1.59 6.31
CA VAL A 60 -8.04 0.46 5.72
C VAL A 60 -8.69 -0.38 6.83
N GLU A 61 -8.00 -0.67 7.92
CA GLU A 61 -8.57 -1.41 9.06
C GLU A 61 -9.78 -0.70 9.68
N GLU A 62 -9.84 0.64 9.65
CA GLU A 62 -11.00 1.41 10.11
C GLU A 62 -12.13 1.47 9.07
N ILE A 63 -11.82 1.46 7.77
CA ILE A 63 -12.80 1.49 6.68
C ILE A 63 -13.51 0.15 6.50
N LEU A 64 -12.80 -0.98 6.65
CA LEU A 64 -13.33 -2.31 6.32
C LEU A 64 -14.62 -2.68 7.09
N PRO A 65 -14.74 -2.46 8.41
CA PRO A 65 -15.98 -2.72 9.13
C PRO A 65 -17.17 -1.91 8.60
N LEU A 66 -16.97 -0.63 8.27
CA LEU A 66 -18.03 0.23 7.73
C LEU A 66 -18.52 -0.27 6.37
N PHE A 67 -17.59 -0.68 5.51
CA PHE A 67 -17.97 -1.28 4.23
C PHE A 67 -18.76 -2.58 4.44
N ALA A 68 -18.36 -3.45 5.37
CA ALA A 68 -19.09 -4.68 5.64
C ALA A 68 -20.51 -4.42 6.18
N GLU A 69 -20.68 -3.43 7.06
CA GLU A 69 -21.99 -3.01 7.56
C GLU A 69 -22.88 -2.49 6.42
N LYS A 70 -22.35 -1.58 5.59
CA LYS A 70 -23.05 -1.04 4.43
C LYS A 70 -23.44 -2.13 3.44
N TRP A 71 -22.51 -3.00 3.08
CA TRP A 71 -22.75 -4.10 2.16
C TRP A 71 -23.84 -5.05 2.66
N LYS A 72 -23.83 -5.38 3.95
CA LYS A 72 -24.86 -6.22 4.57
C LYS A 72 -26.23 -5.53 4.56
N ALA A 73 -26.29 -4.24 4.83
CA ALA A 73 -27.53 -3.48 4.79
C ALA A 73 -28.12 -3.41 3.37
N GLU A 74 -27.29 -3.27 2.34
CA GLU A 74 -27.72 -3.14 0.94
C GLU A 74 -28.04 -4.48 0.28
N THR A 75 -27.27 -5.53 0.58
CA THR A 75 -27.35 -6.81 -0.15
C THR A 75 -27.92 -7.96 0.67
N GLY A 76 -27.88 -7.86 2.00
CA GLY A 76 -28.18 -8.96 2.92
C GLY A 76 -27.04 -9.98 3.08
N HIS A 77 -25.91 -9.82 2.39
CA HIS A 77 -24.77 -10.73 2.49
C HIS A 77 -23.73 -10.22 3.48
N THR A 78 -23.05 -11.14 4.18
CA THR A 78 -21.94 -10.78 5.08
C THR A 78 -20.62 -10.85 4.32
N ILE A 79 -19.74 -9.87 4.54
CA ILE A 79 -18.35 -9.93 4.09
C ILE A 79 -17.43 -10.13 5.29
N THR A 80 -16.44 -11.00 5.12
CA THR A 80 -15.25 -11.10 5.96
C THR A 80 -14.02 -10.67 5.16
N PHE A 81 -12.96 -10.22 5.81
CA PHE A 81 -11.76 -9.74 5.11
C PHE A 81 -10.53 -10.55 5.48
N GLN A 82 -9.75 -10.90 4.47
CA GLN A 82 -8.35 -11.30 4.63
C GLN A 82 -7.46 -10.16 4.14
N GLN A 83 -6.40 -9.85 4.87
CA GLN A 83 -5.62 -8.64 4.63
C GLN A 83 -4.13 -8.97 4.57
N SER A 84 -3.43 -8.36 3.61
CA SER A 84 -1.97 -8.38 3.49
C SER A 84 -1.47 -6.95 3.34
N TYR A 85 -0.43 -6.61 4.11
CA TYR A 85 0.19 -5.29 4.11
C TYR A 85 1.70 -5.40 3.95
N GLU A 86 2.20 -4.99 2.79
CA GLU A 86 3.63 -5.08 2.46
C GLU A 86 4.16 -3.78 1.86
N ALA A 87 5.47 -3.71 1.62
CA ALA A 87 6.00 -2.65 0.76
C ALA A 87 5.31 -2.72 -0.62
N SER A 88 4.82 -1.60 -1.16
CA SER A 88 3.96 -1.58 -2.36
C SER A 88 4.50 -2.41 -3.54
N GLY A 89 5.78 -2.26 -3.89
CA GLY A 89 6.40 -3.05 -4.95
C GLY A 89 6.53 -4.54 -4.63
N THR A 90 6.67 -4.91 -3.35
CA THR A 90 6.61 -6.30 -2.87
C THR A 90 5.18 -6.84 -2.94
N GLN A 91 4.18 -6.08 -2.51
CA GLN A 91 2.77 -6.47 -2.59
C GLN A 91 2.35 -6.73 -4.04
N ALA A 92 2.68 -5.83 -4.96
CA ALA A 92 2.41 -6.00 -6.39
C ALA A 92 3.09 -7.26 -6.96
N ARG A 93 4.34 -7.53 -6.60
CA ARG A 93 5.04 -8.78 -7.01
C ARG A 93 4.42 -10.02 -6.41
N ALA A 94 3.94 -9.97 -5.17
CA ALA A 94 3.26 -11.10 -4.53
C ALA A 94 1.95 -11.41 -5.27
N ILE A 95 1.15 -10.39 -5.60
CA ILE A 95 -0.10 -10.55 -6.36
C ILE A 95 0.21 -11.12 -7.76
N ALA A 96 1.16 -10.53 -8.49
CA ALA A 96 1.63 -11.04 -9.77
C ALA A 96 2.16 -12.49 -9.70
N GLY A 97 2.72 -12.87 -8.55
CA GLY A 97 3.26 -14.19 -8.25
C GLY A 97 2.26 -15.21 -7.73
N GLY A 98 0.97 -14.87 -7.60
CA GLY A 98 -0.08 -15.81 -7.20
C GLY A 98 -0.72 -15.57 -5.83
N PHE A 99 -0.41 -14.46 -5.14
CA PHE A 99 -1.23 -14.03 -4.01
C PHE A 99 -2.56 -13.50 -4.52
N GLU A 100 -3.62 -14.28 -4.33
CA GLU A 100 -4.94 -14.03 -4.93
C GLU A 100 -5.73 -12.95 -4.17
N ALA A 101 -5.25 -11.71 -4.19
CA ALA A 101 -6.01 -10.56 -3.70
C ALA A 101 -7.17 -10.23 -4.65
N ASP A 102 -8.34 -9.89 -4.14
CA ASP A 102 -9.50 -9.42 -4.92
C ASP A 102 -9.41 -7.92 -5.20
N VAL A 103 -8.91 -7.16 -4.22
CA VAL A 103 -8.71 -5.72 -4.29
C VAL A 103 -7.28 -5.39 -3.89
N THR A 104 -6.68 -4.44 -4.60
CA THR A 104 -5.39 -3.89 -4.22
C THR A 104 -5.45 -2.38 -4.01
N LEU A 105 -4.71 -1.91 -3.00
CA LEU A 105 -4.41 -0.50 -2.80
C LEU A 105 -2.88 -0.40 -2.81
N LEU A 106 -2.31 0.40 -3.70
CA LEU A 106 -0.86 0.47 -3.89
C LEU A 106 -0.36 1.90 -3.71
N ALA A 107 0.94 2.05 -3.50
CA ALA A 107 1.55 3.35 -3.26
C ALA A 107 1.61 4.21 -4.53
N MET A 108 1.53 3.62 -5.72
CA MET A 108 1.68 4.33 -7.00
C MET A 108 1.10 3.55 -8.18
N GLU A 109 0.76 4.28 -9.24
CA GLU A 109 0.33 3.75 -10.54
C GLU A 109 1.27 2.68 -11.10
N GLY A 110 2.58 2.92 -11.07
CA GLY A 110 3.57 1.98 -11.62
C GLY A 110 3.60 0.60 -10.95
N ASP A 111 3.02 0.46 -9.75
CA ASP A 111 2.84 -0.84 -9.11
C ASP A 111 1.57 -1.55 -9.59
N VAL A 112 0.50 -0.82 -9.93
CA VAL A 112 -0.71 -1.38 -10.58
C VAL A 112 -0.40 -1.78 -12.02
N ASP A 113 0.42 -1.00 -12.73
CA ASP A 113 0.85 -1.34 -14.10
C ASP A 113 1.49 -2.73 -14.17
N LYS A 114 2.24 -3.15 -13.14
CA LYS A 114 2.81 -4.52 -13.09
C LYS A 114 1.72 -5.60 -13.08
N LEU A 115 0.58 -5.31 -12.46
CA LEU A 115 -0.57 -6.21 -12.43
C LEU A 115 -1.35 -6.18 -13.75
N VAL A 116 -1.36 -5.03 -14.44
CA VAL A 116 -1.88 -4.92 -15.81
C VAL A 116 -1.02 -5.73 -16.77
N ASP A 117 0.30 -5.58 -16.71
CA ASP A 117 1.26 -6.35 -17.52
C ASP A 117 1.16 -7.87 -17.28
N ALA A 118 0.80 -8.27 -16.04
CA ALA A 118 0.54 -9.66 -15.68
C ALA A 118 -0.84 -10.17 -16.11
N GLY A 119 -1.69 -9.33 -16.70
CA GLY A 119 -3.06 -9.67 -17.10
C GLY A 119 -4.00 -9.92 -15.92
N LEU A 120 -3.69 -9.37 -14.74
CA LEU A 120 -4.48 -9.54 -13.52
C LEU A 120 -5.46 -8.38 -13.29
N VAL A 121 -5.10 -7.17 -13.73
CA VAL A 121 -5.90 -5.94 -13.65
C VAL A 121 -6.12 -5.40 -15.06
N LYS A 122 -7.32 -4.91 -15.38
CA LYS A 122 -7.62 -4.27 -16.67
C LYS A 122 -7.13 -2.82 -16.69
N PRO A 123 -6.61 -2.30 -17.83
CA PRO A 123 -6.18 -0.90 -17.96
C PRO A 123 -7.25 0.14 -17.59
N SER A 124 -8.53 -0.22 -17.72
CA SER A 124 -9.68 0.61 -17.36
C SER A 124 -9.78 0.92 -15.86
N TRP A 125 -8.90 0.38 -15.01
CA TRP A 125 -8.83 0.75 -13.59
C TRP A 125 -8.66 2.27 -13.40
N LYS A 126 -7.99 2.95 -14.35
CA LYS A 126 -7.79 4.41 -14.37
C LYS A 126 -9.06 5.20 -14.67
N GLU A 127 -10.12 4.56 -15.15
CA GLU A 127 -11.38 5.24 -15.49
C GLU A 127 -12.29 5.45 -14.27
N ARG A 128 -11.92 4.90 -13.10
CA ARG A 128 -12.72 5.02 -11.87
C ARG A 128 -12.38 6.30 -11.10
N GLY A 129 -13.39 7.10 -10.79
CA GLY A 129 -13.24 8.29 -9.93
C GLY A 129 -12.15 9.24 -10.42
N GLU A 130 -11.24 9.59 -9.52
CA GLU A 130 -10.11 10.51 -9.76
C GLU A 130 -8.91 9.77 -10.38
N GLY A 131 -9.09 9.18 -11.57
CA GLY A 131 -8.01 8.49 -12.29
C GLY A 131 -7.57 7.16 -11.64
N GLY A 132 -8.46 6.52 -10.89
CA GLY A 132 -8.18 5.33 -10.07
C GLY A 132 -7.51 5.63 -8.72
N MET A 133 -7.25 6.90 -8.41
CA MET A 133 -6.63 7.33 -7.16
C MET A 133 -7.66 7.46 -6.05
N VAL A 134 -7.34 6.91 -4.87
CA VAL A 134 -8.23 6.95 -3.68
C VAL A 134 -7.70 7.84 -2.56
N THR A 135 -6.40 8.13 -2.55
CA THR A 135 -5.79 9.08 -1.62
C THR A 135 -4.66 9.85 -2.28
N ARG A 136 -4.38 11.03 -1.74
CA ARG A 136 -3.20 11.83 -2.06
C ARG A 136 -2.32 12.02 -0.82
N SER A 137 -1.08 12.41 -1.02
CA SER A 137 -0.14 12.83 0.02
C SER A 137 0.93 13.72 -0.61
N ILE A 138 1.92 14.15 0.17
CA ILE A 138 3.15 14.74 -0.36
C ILE A 138 4.35 14.14 0.36
N VAL A 139 5.53 14.23 -0.25
CA VAL A 139 6.77 13.93 0.48
C VAL A 139 7.13 15.10 1.39
N VAL A 140 7.42 14.79 2.65
CA VAL A 140 7.83 15.75 3.69
C VAL A 140 9.08 15.25 4.41
N ILE A 141 9.62 16.10 5.28
CA ILE A 141 10.69 15.74 6.20
C ILE A 141 10.11 15.76 7.62
N GLY A 142 10.19 14.63 8.30
CA GLY A 142 9.90 14.52 9.73
C GLY A 142 11.15 14.78 10.55
N THR A 143 11.04 15.59 11.60
CA THR A 143 12.12 15.81 12.56
C THR A 143 11.63 15.56 13.99
N ARG A 144 12.57 15.38 14.92
CA ARG A 144 12.27 15.30 16.37
C ARG A 144 11.63 16.60 16.87
N GLU A 145 10.93 16.54 18.00
CA GLU A 145 10.38 17.71 18.71
C GLU A 145 11.38 18.88 18.72
N GLY A 146 10.92 20.07 18.31
CA GLY A 146 11.72 21.29 18.29
C GLY A 146 12.73 21.39 17.14
N ASN A 147 12.80 20.42 16.22
CA ASN A 147 13.67 20.43 15.04
C ASN A 147 15.14 20.76 15.38
N PRO A 148 15.84 19.88 16.14
CA PRO A 148 17.13 20.18 16.74
C PRO A 148 18.25 20.45 15.73
N LYS A 149 18.10 20.01 14.48
CA LYS A 149 19.05 20.25 13.39
C LYS A 149 18.69 21.46 12.51
N GLY A 150 17.60 22.15 12.82
CA GLY A 150 17.17 23.36 12.11
C GLY A 150 16.84 23.11 10.62
N ILE A 151 16.26 21.96 10.31
CA ILE A 151 15.95 21.52 8.95
C ILE A 151 14.77 22.31 8.39
N LYS A 152 14.90 22.84 7.18
CA LYS A 152 13.88 23.65 6.51
C LYS A 152 13.51 23.10 5.14
N ASN A 153 14.41 22.37 4.48
CA ASN A 153 14.17 21.78 3.17
C ASN A 153 15.11 20.58 2.90
N PHE A 154 14.99 19.99 1.71
CA PHE A 154 15.87 18.89 1.29
C PHE A 154 17.35 19.27 1.20
N ALA A 155 17.70 20.55 0.98
CA ALA A 155 19.09 20.96 0.88
C ALA A 155 19.83 20.88 2.21
N ASP A 156 19.12 21.07 3.32
CA ASP A 156 19.69 20.86 4.66
C ASP A 156 20.11 19.41 4.90
N LEU A 157 19.49 18.44 4.21
CA LEU A 157 19.83 17.03 4.31
C LEU A 157 21.20 16.68 3.70
N THR A 158 21.81 17.60 2.94
CA THR A 158 23.16 17.43 2.38
C THR A 158 24.27 17.82 3.36
N LYS A 159 23.92 18.45 4.49
CA LYS A 159 24.90 18.96 5.46
C LYS A 159 25.62 17.80 6.18
N PRO A 160 26.94 17.91 6.44
CA PRO A 160 27.66 16.92 7.21
C PRO A 160 27.04 16.72 8.61
N GLY A 161 26.96 15.46 9.07
CA GLY A 161 26.48 15.12 10.40
C GLY A 161 24.95 15.15 10.57
N ILE A 162 24.19 15.25 9.48
CA ILE A 162 22.76 14.96 9.45
C ILE A 162 22.58 13.49 9.11
N LYS A 163 21.84 12.76 9.95
CA LYS A 163 21.50 11.36 9.73
C LYS A 163 20.09 11.25 9.13
N VAL A 164 19.99 10.83 7.88
CA VAL A 164 18.72 10.76 7.13
C VAL A 164 18.19 9.33 7.10
N LEU A 165 16.87 9.18 7.21
CA LEU A 165 16.16 7.93 6.92
C LEU A 165 15.23 8.09 5.73
N TYR A 166 15.24 7.08 4.87
CA TYR A 166 14.17 6.76 3.92
C TYR A 166 14.31 5.28 3.51
N PRO A 167 13.27 4.61 2.99
CA PRO A 167 13.31 3.18 2.71
C PRO A 167 14.04 2.82 1.40
N ASN A 168 14.12 1.53 1.08
CA ASN A 168 14.74 1.03 -0.15
C ASN A 168 13.78 1.11 -1.38
N PRO A 169 14.14 1.78 -2.48
CA PRO A 169 13.28 1.90 -3.68
C PRO A 169 13.11 0.61 -4.49
N LYS A 170 13.92 -0.43 -4.24
CA LYS A 170 13.76 -1.74 -4.87
C LYS A 170 12.50 -2.46 -4.37
N THR A 171 12.09 -2.20 -3.13
CA THR A 171 10.96 -2.87 -2.47
C THR A 171 9.82 -1.90 -2.16
N SER A 172 10.14 -0.68 -1.73
CA SER A 172 9.16 0.30 -1.27
C SER A 172 8.77 1.28 -2.37
N GLY A 173 7.46 1.39 -2.61
CA GLY A 173 6.93 2.49 -3.41
C GLY A 173 7.16 3.86 -2.75
N GLY A 174 7.15 3.89 -1.42
CA GLY A 174 7.47 5.09 -0.64
C GLY A 174 8.84 5.66 -0.91
N ALA A 175 9.84 4.80 -0.90
CA ALA A 175 11.21 5.19 -1.22
C ALA A 175 11.32 5.80 -2.62
N GLN A 176 10.56 5.29 -3.60
CA GLN A 176 10.59 5.89 -4.93
C GLN A 176 9.96 7.28 -4.93
N TRP A 177 8.88 7.51 -4.17
CA TRP A 177 8.34 8.86 -3.99
C TRP A 177 9.36 9.78 -3.31
N ASP A 178 10.01 9.33 -2.24
CA ASP A 178 11.02 10.11 -1.52
C ASP A 178 12.19 10.50 -2.44
N ILE A 179 12.71 9.55 -3.22
CA ILE A 179 13.79 9.77 -4.19
C ILE A 179 13.33 10.65 -5.35
N ASN A 180 12.12 10.45 -5.87
CA ASN A 180 11.54 11.29 -6.92
C ASN A 180 11.39 12.74 -6.44
N ALA A 181 11.00 12.95 -5.18
CA ALA A 181 10.88 14.27 -4.58
C ALA A 181 12.25 14.95 -4.47
N ILE A 182 13.27 14.27 -3.94
CA ILE A 182 14.62 14.82 -3.82
C ILE A 182 15.22 15.11 -5.20
N TYR A 183 15.12 14.17 -6.14
CA TYR A 183 15.63 14.34 -7.50
C TYR A 183 14.89 15.48 -8.23
N GLY A 184 13.56 15.53 -8.14
CA GLY A 184 12.74 16.59 -8.72
C GLY A 184 13.01 17.97 -8.10
N ALA A 185 13.27 18.03 -6.79
CA ALA A 185 13.72 19.26 -6.14
C ALA A 185 15.10 19.72 -6.66
N GLY A 186 16.00 18.79 -6.98
CA GLY A 186 17.26 19.10 -7.66
C GLY A 186 17.06 19.69 -9.06
N LEU A 187 16.12 19.15 -9.85
CA LEU A 187 15.75 19.70 -11.15
C LEU A 187 15.12 21.10 -11.03
N LYS A 188 14.23 21.29 -10.06
CA LYS A 188 13.62 22.61 -9.77
C LYS A 188 14.68 23.64 -9.39
N GLN A 189 15.66 23.24 -8.57
CA GLN A 189 16.78 24.11 -8.19
C GLN A 189 17.65 24.51 -9.38
N SER A 190 17.96 23.59 -10.30
CA SER A 190 18.72 23.94 -11.51
C SER A 190 17.90 24.83 -12.44
N GLU A 191 16.61 24.56 -12.58
CA GLU A 191 15.70 25.35 -13.42
C GLU A 191 15.59 26.80 -12.91
N GLU A 192 15.50 26.99 -11.59
CA GLU A 192 15.46 28.32 -10.96
C GLU A 192 16.79 29.08 -11.10
N LYS A 193 17.93 28.39 -11.04
CA LYS A 193 19.26 29.02 -11.08
C LYS A 193 19.81 29.24 -12.49
N GLU A 194 19.58 28.29 -13.38
CA GLU A 194 20.25 28.18 -14.69
C GLU A 194 19.25 28.24 -15.85
N GLY A 195 17.95 28.27 -15.58
CA GLY A 195 16.89 28.30 -16.59
C GLY A 195 16.66 26.95 -17.29
N VAL A 196 17.29 25.87 -16.82
CA VAL A 196 17.18 24.52 -17.42
C VAL A 196 17.01 23.44 -16.35
N LYS A 197 16.23 22.41 -16.68
CA LYS A 197 16.13 21.18 -15.88
C LYS A 197 17.37 20.33 -16.15
N ASP A 198 18.39 20.40 -15.29
CA ASP A 198 19.65 19.69 -15.45
C ASP A 198 19.65 18.36 -14.65
N PRO A 199 19.60 17.20 -15.32
CA PRO A 199 19.72 15.90 -14.68
C PRO A 199 21.02 15.69 -13.91
N ALA A 200 22.13 16.34 -14.31
CA ALA A 200 23.41 16.21 -13.63
C ALA A 200 23.38 16.89 -12.26
N ALA A 201 22.88 18.13 -12.18
CA ALA A 201 22.60 18.82 -10.92
C ALA A 201 21.67 18.01 -10.01
N ALA A 202 20.56 17.49 -10.55
CA ALA A 202 19.61 16.69 -9.78
C ALA A 202 20.21 15.38 -9.23
N LYS A 203 21.01 14.68 -10.04
CA LYS A 203 21.77 13.50 -9.58
C LYS A 203 22.77 13.87 -8.48
N SER A 204 23.52 14.96 -8.63
CA SER A 204 24.49 15.42 -7.63
C SER A 204 23.81 15.74 -6.30
N PHE A 205 22.66 16.41 -6.36
CA PHE A 205 21.84 16.72 -5.20
C PHE A 205 21.36 15.45 -4.48
N LEU A 206 20.79 14.50 -5.23
CA LEU A 206 20.36 13.20 -4.68
C LEU A 206 21.54 12.42 -4.08
N THR A 207 22.71 12.44 -4.72
CA THR A 207 23.94 11.80 -4.21
C THR A 207 24.33 12.40 -2.86
N SER A 208 24.28 13.73 -2.74
CA SER A 208 24.65 14.44 -1.52
C SER A 208 23.69 14.15 -0.35
N VAL A 209 22.39 14.01 -0.63
CA VAL A 209 21.42 13.56 0.39
C VAL A 209 21.65 12.08 0.74
N HIS A 210 21.87 11.23 -0.27
CA HIS A 210 22.05 9.79 -0.06
C HIS A 210 23.31 9.45 0.76
N ALA A 211 24.38 10.24 0.63
CA ALA A 211 25.59 10.09 1.43
C ALA A 211 25.36 10.21 2.95
N ASN A 212 24.24 10.80 3.35
CA ASN A 212 23.83 10.97 4.75
C ASN A 212 22.77 9.96 5.22
N VAL A 213 22.43 8.96 4.39
CA VAL A 213 21.38 7.97 4.72
C VAL A 213 21.94 6.84 5.58
N GLU A 214 21.32 6.59 6.73
CA GLU A 214 21.79 5.57 7.69
C GLU A 214 21.26 4.17 7.41
N SER A 215 20.05 4.06 6.85
CA SER A 215 19.42 2.77 6.55
C SER A 215 18.53 2.87 5.32
N LEU A 216 18.44 1.75 4.58
CA LEU A 216 17.51 1.55 3.47
C LEU A 216 16.51 0.47 3.88
N ASP A 217 15.57 0.83 4.76
CA ASP A 217 14.61 -0.11 5.34
C ASP A 217 13.64 -0.68 4.29
N LYS A 218 13.03 -1.83 4.57
CA LYS A 218 12.24 -2.57 3.58
C LYS A 218 10.97 -1.84 3.08
N SER A 219 10.40 -0.93 3.88
CA SER A 219 9.17 -0.16 3.59
C SER A 219 9.15 1.18 4.33
N GLY A 220 8.29 2.11 3.91
CA GLY A 220 8.06 3.38 4.63
C GLY A 220 7.67 3.16 6.10
N ARG A 221 6.80 2.19 6.38
CA ARG A 221 6.42 1.84 7.74
C ARG A 221 7.61 1.29 8.56
N ALA A 222 8.50 0.51 7.94
CA ALA A 222 9.71 0.03 8.60
C ALA A 222 10.72 1.16 8.88
N SER A 223 10.86 2.12 7.96
CA SER A 223 11.72 3.30 8.15
C SER A 223 11.19 4.23 9.24
N MET A 224 9.86 4.43 9.29
CA MET A 224 9.22 5.14 10.40
C MET A 224 9.41 4.43 11.74
N ALA A 225 9.30 3.10 11.79
CA ALA A 225 9.59 2.35 13.01
C ALA A 225 11.06 2.53 13.46
N ALA A 226 12.02 2.47 12.54
CA ALA A 226 13.43 2.75 12.86
C ALA A 226 13.61 4.18 13.40
N PHE A 227 12.94 5.16 12.79
CA PHE A 227 12.93 6.54 13.28
C PHE A 227 12.36 6.64 14.69
N GLU A 228 11.23 5.99 14.99
CA GLU A 228 10.64 5.92 16.33
C GLU A 228 11.60 5.33 17.37
N TYR A 229 12.37 4.30 16.99
CA TYR A 229 13.40 3.70 17.86
C TYR A 229 14.67 4.54 18.05
N GLY A 230 14.71 5.75 17.52
CA GLY A 230 15.82 6.69 17.73
C GLY A 230 16.89 6.68 16.64
N VAL A 231 16.70 5.93 15.54
CA VAL A 231 17.60 5.97 14.39
C VAL A 231 17.36 7.26 13.60
N GLY A 232 18.43 7.90 13.13
CA GLY A 232 18.34 9.12 12.31
C GLY A 232 17.97 10.39 13.09
N ASP A 233 18.42 11.52 12.55
CA ASP A 233 18.02 12.86 12.99
C ASP A 233 16.69 13.27 12.34
N VAL A 234 16.50 12.84 11.09
CA VAL A 234 15.34 13.17 10.25
C VAL A 234 14.93 11.99 9.38
N ILE A 235 13.66 11.99 8.96
CA ILE A 235 13.10 11.01 8.04
C ILE A 235 12.43 11.71 6.85
N VAL A 236 12.72 11.26 5.63
CA VAL A 236 11.96 11.64 4.43
C VAL A 236 10.86 10.59 4.25
N THR A 237 9.62 11.03 4.21
CA THR A 237 8.46 10.14 4.20
C THR A 237 7.21 10.86 3.69
N TYR A 238 6.08 10.17 3.71
CA TYR A 238 4.77 10.70 3.38
C TYR A 238 4.26 11.59 4.51
N GLU A 239 3.55 12.66 4.15
CA GLU A 239 2.88 13.54 5.11
C GLU A 239 1.96 12.76 6.07
N ASN A 240 1.16 11.84 5.54
CA ASN A 240 0.22 11.04 6.32
C ASN A 240 0.90 10.14 7.36
N GLU A 241 2.13 9.64 7.12
CA GLU A 241 2.85 8.85 8.13
C GLU A 241 3.18 9.70 9.36
N LEU A 242 3.54 10.98 9.20
CA LEU A 242 3.80 11.87 10.33
C LEU A 242 2.50 12.35 10.98
N LEU A 243 1.52 12.78 10.19
CA LEU A 243 0.26 13.30 10.72
C LEU A 243 -0.51 12.26 11.54
N ALA A 244 -0.52 10.99 11.11
CA ALA A 244 -1.17 9.91 11.87
C ALA A 244 -0.55 9.75 13.28
N ARG A 245 0.77 9.89 13.40
CA ARG A 245 1.49 9.76 14.68
C ARG A 245 1.34 10.99 15.56
N ILE A 246 1.35 12.17 14.95
CA ILE A 246 1.07 13.43 15.66
C ILE A 246 -0.34 13.40 16.25
N ALA A 247 -1.33 12.86 15.52
CA ALA A 247 -2.68 12.66 16.03
C ALA A 247 -2.76 11.69 17.21
N GLN A 248 -1.77 10.78 17.35
CA GLN A 248 -1.62 9.87 18.49
C GLN A 248 -0.78 10.48 19.64
N GLY A 249 -0.38 11.75 19.54
CA GLY A 249 0.38 12.46 20.57
C GLY A 249 1.90 12.33 20.45
N VAL A 250 2.42 11.72 19.37
CA VAL A 250 3.87 11.68 19.12
C VAL A 250 4.35 13.07 18.70
N LYS A 251 5.43 13.53 19.33
CA LYS A 251 5.96 14.87 19.11
C LYS A 251 6.99 14.90 17.99
N TYR A 252 6.49 15.08 16.77
CA TYR A 252 7.31 15.33 15.59
C TYR A 252 7.01 16.72 15.01
N GLU A 253 8.02 17.31 14.38
CA GLU A 253 7.82 18.47 13.52
C GLU A 253 7.74 18.00 12.07
N VAL A 254 6.77 18.55 11.32
CA VAL A 254 6.63 18.31 9.88
C VAL A 254 7.24 19.50 9.14
N VAL A 255 8.33 19.26 8.43
CA VAL A 255 8.95 20.24 7.53
C VAL A 255 8.49 19.92 6.12
N ILE A 256 7.75 20.85 5.52
CA ILE A 256 7.24 20.75 4.15
C ILE A 256 8.22 21.49 3.21
N PRO A 257 9.00 20.79 2.36
CA PRO A 257 9.91 21.44 1.42
C PRO A 257 9.13 22.28 0.38
N LYS A 258 9.71 23.41 -0.05
CA LYS A 258 9.14 24.27 -1.12
C LYS A 258 8.81 23.46 -2.37
N ASP A 259 9.81 22.72 -2.86
CA ASP A 259 9.73 21.84 -4.03
C ASP A 259 9.64 20.40 -3.54
N THR A 260 8.46 19.80 -3.66
CA THR A 260 8.20 18.40 -3.33
C THR A 260 7.16 17.83 -4.29
N ILE A 261 6.96 16.52 -4.22
CA ILE A 261 6.09 15.80 -5.15
C ILE A 261 4.72 15.49 -4.54
N LEU A 262 3.68 15.62 -5.35
CA LEU A 262 2.35 15.07 -5.10
C LEU A 262 2.43 13.54 -5.22
N ILE A 263 2.01 12.88 -4.16
CA ILE A 263 1.85 11.43 -4.11
C ILE A 263 0.39 11.11 -4.39
N GLU A 264 0.14 10.15 -5.27
CA GLU A 264 -1.20 9.68 -5.62
C GLU A 264 -1.22 8.15 -5.47
N ASN A 265 -2.18 7.64 -4.70
CA ASN A 265 -2.24 6.22 -4.36
C ASN A 265 -3.47 5.57 -4.99
N PRO A 266 -3.28 4.60 -5.90
CA PRO A 266 -4.38 3.94 -6.59
C PRO A 266 -5.00 2.80 -5.78
N ALA A 267 -6.27 2.55 -6.06
CA ALA A 267 -6.94 1.28 -5.74
C ALA A 267 -7.48 0.64 -7.02
N ALA A 268 -7.44 -0.69 -7.10
CA ALA A 268 -7.95 -1.44 -8.24
C ALA A 268 -8.55 -2.77 -7.81
N VAL A 269 -9.54 -3.24 -8.58
CA VAL A 269 -9.99 -4.63 -8.53
C VAL A 269 -8.96 -5.47 -9.28
N VAL A 270 -8.52 -6.56 -8.67
CA VAL A 270 -7.67 -7.55 -9.34
C VAL A 270 -8.59 -8.51 -10.09
N ASP A 271 -9.00 -8.07 -11.27
CA ASP A 271 -10.04 -8.67 -12.10
C ASP A 271 -10.02 -10.20 -12.12
N LYS A 272 -8.85 -10.79 -12.41
CA LYS A 272 -8.71 -12.25 -12.54
C LYS A 272 -9.08 -12.99 -11.25
N TYR A 273 -8.67 -12.47 -10.09
CA TYR A 273 -8.89 -13.13 -8.81
C TYR A 273 -10.28 -12.85 -8.26
N ALA A 274 -10.77 -11.62 -8.40
CA ALA A 274 -12.15 -11.29 -8.05
C ALA A 274 -13.16 -12.13 -8.85
N ASP A 275 -12.90 -12.37 -10.14
CA ASP A 275 -13.71 -13.27 -10.98
C ASP A 275 -13.58 -14.74 -10.53
N LYS A 276 -12.36 -15.18 -10.21
CA LYS A 276 -12.10 -16.56 -9.74
C LYS A 276 -12.82 -16.85 -8.42
N HIS A 277 -12.86 -15.89 -7.50
CA HIS A 277 -13.49 -16.04 -6.19
C HIS A 277 -15.00 -15.74 -6.19
N GLY A 278 -15.54 -15.21 -7.30
CA GLY A 278 -16.93 -14.76 -7.35
C GLY A 278 -17.21 -13.52 -6.50
N THR A 279 -16.18 -12.71 -6.24
CA THR A 279 -16.22 -11.52 -5.37
C THR A 279 -16.24 -10.20 -6.15
N ARG A 280 -16.29 -10.22 -7.49
CA ARG A 280 -16.23 -9.00 -8.33
C ARG A 280 -17.15 -7.89 -7.86
N GLU A 281 -18.42 -8.19 -7.61
CA GLU A 281 -19.40 -7.16 -7.22
C GLU A 281 -18.99 -6.47 -5.92
N ALA A 282 -18.62 -7.25 -4.91
CA ALA A 282 -18.12 -6.74 -3.63
C ALA A 282 -16.79 -6.00 -3.77
N ALA A 283 -15.87 -6.48 -4.61
CA ALA A 283 -14.58 -5.85 -4.89
C ALA A 283 -14.75 -4.48 -5.55
N GLU A 284 -15.63 -4.38 -6.55
CA GLU A 284 -15.96 -3.12 -7.22
C GLU A 284 -16.67 -2.15 -6.30
N ALA A 285 -17.62 -2.64 -5.50
CA ALA A 285 -18.30 -1.85 -4.48
C ALA A 285 -17.32 -1.33 -3.42
N PHE A 286 -16.35 -2.13 -2.99
CA PHE A 286 -15.35 -1.69 -2.02
C PHE A 286 -14.44 -0.59 -2.62
N VAL A 287 -13.92 -0.77 -3.83
CA VAL A 287 -13.11 0.27 -4.51
C VAL A 287 -13.90 1.57 -4.66
N ASN A 288 -15.19 1.50 -4.99
CA ASN A 288 -16.05 2.68 -5.05
C ASN A 288 -16.33 3.27 -3.65
N PHE A 289 -16.46 2.44 -2.62
CA PHE A 289 -16.66 2.87 -1.24
C PHE A 289 -15.50 3.73 -0.74
N LEU A 290 -14.26 3.40 -1.14
CA LEU A 290 -13.07 4.19 -0.82
C LEU A 290 -13.18 5.66 -1.28
N LEU A 291 -13.98 5.95 -2.31
CA LEU A 291 -14.19 7.29 -2.86
C LEU A 291 -15.34 8.06 -2.19
N THR A 292 -16.11 7.42 -1.30
CA THR A 292 -17.23 8.07 -0.62
C THR A 292 -16.74 9.05 0.44
N PRO A 293 -17.49 10.12 0.75
CA PRO A 293 -17.13 11.06 1.82
C PRO A 293 -16.85 10.36 3.15
N GLU A 294 -17.59 9.30 3.49
CA GLU A 294 -17.38 8.50 4.71
C GLU A 294 -15.98 7.87 4.79
N ALA A 295 -15.53 7.20 3.72
CA ALA A 295 -14.18 6.63 3.68
C ALA A 295 -13.11 7.74 3.59
N GLN A 296 -13.41 8.83 2.88
CA GLN A 296 -12.50 9.95 2.70
C GLN A 296 -12.26 10.73 4.00
N GLU A 297 -13.24 10.83 4.89
CA GLU A 297 -13.06 11.39 6.23
C GLU A 297 -12.13 10.51 7.08
N ILE A 298 -12.19 9.19 6.93
CA ILE A 298 -11.24 8.28 7.60
C ILE A 298 -9.84 8.46 7.03
N PHE A 299 -9.70 8.56 5.72
CA PHE A 299 -8.41 8.89 5.12
C PHE A 299 -7.86 10.23 5.64
N ALA A 300 -8.71 11.27 5.72
CA ALA A 300 -8.34 12.57 6.30
C ALA A 300 -7.91 12.42 7.77
N LYS A 301 -8.64 11.66 8.58
CA LYS A 301 -8.31 11.35 9.98
C LYS A 301 -6.92 10.74 10.10
N HIS A 302 -6.56 9.81 9.21
CA HIS A 302 -5.24 9.18 9.13
C HIS A 302 -4.19 10.01 8.38
N GLY A 303 -4.49 11.26 8.07
CA GLY A 303 -3.54 12.24 7.53
C GLY A 303 -3.33 12.16 6.02
N PHE A 304 -4.06 11.30 5.30
CA PHE A 304 -4.07 11.33 3.84
C PHE A 304 -4.82 12.56 3.34
N ARG A 305 -4.36 13.14 2.23
CA ARG A 305 -5.10 14.20 1.53
C ARG A 305 -6.26 13.55 0.78
N PRO A 306 -7.52 13.90 1.11
CA PRO A 306 -8.69 13.32 0.45
C PRO A 306 -8.71 13.61 -1.05
N VAL A 307 -9.27 12.67 -1.82
CA VAL A 307 -9.61 12.88 -3.23
C VAL A 307 -11.00 13.45 -3.41
N ASP A 308 -11.89 13.23 -2.44
CA ASP A 308 -13.18 13.93 -2.37
C ASP A 308 -12.98 15.41 -2.06
N GLN A 309 -13.55 16.27 -2.90
CA GLN A 309 -13.32 17.71 -2.86
C GLN A 309 -13.93 18.37 -1.62
N GLU A 310 -15.10 17.90 -1.17
CA GLU A 310 -15.78 18.49 0.00
C GLU A 310 -15.02 18.14 1.28
N VAL A 311 -14.61 16.87 1.42
CA VAL A 311 -13.81 16.41 2.55
C VAL A 311 -12.42 17.07 2.55
N TYR A 312 -11.79 17.24 1.38
CA TYR A 312 -10.53 17.96 1.26
C TYR A 312 -10.66 19.43 1.71
N GLU A 313 -11.67 20.16 1.24
CA GLU A 313 -11.88 21.55 1.63
C GLU A 313 -12.20 21.70 3.12
N ALA A 314 -12.97 20.77 3.71
CA ALA A 314 -13.23 20.74 5.14
C ALA A 314 -11.95 20.53 5.99
N ASN A 315 -10.95 19.82 5.44
CA ASN A 315 -9.70 19.49 6.12
C ASN A 315 -8.49 20.31 5.65
N LYS A 316 -8.68 21.29 4.76
CA LYS A 316 -7.60 21.99 4.03
C LYS A 316 -6.53 22.63 4.91
N SER A 317 -6.90 23.10 6.10
CA SER A 317 -5.96 23.69 7.07
C SER A 317 -4.88 22.71 7.54
N ARG A 318 -5.13 21.41 7.45
CA ARG A 318 -4.19 20.33 7.80
C ARG A 318 -3.23 19.98 6.67
N PHE A 319 -3.51 20.44 5.45
CA PHE A 319 -2.79 20.05 4.22
C PHE A 319 -2.26 21.28 3.47
N PRO A 320 -1.21 21.96 4.00
CA PRO A 320 -0.59 23.07 3.29
C PRO A 320 -0.13 22.66 1.89
N VAL A 321 -0.36 23.50 0.90
CA VAL A 321 0.06 23.25 -0.49
C VAL A 321 1.44 23.90 -0.71
N PRO A 322 2.49 23.11 -1.00
CA PRO A 322 3.81 23.66 -1.30
C PRO A 322 3.79 24.49 -2.59
N GLN A 323 4.50 25.62 -2.61
CA GLN A 323 4.56 26.50 -3.78
C GLN A 323 5.12 25.80 -5.03
N GLY A 324 6.12 24.95 -4.83
CA GLY A 324 6.81 24.20 -5.88
C GLY A 324 6.26 22.80 -6.08
N LEU A 325 5.05 22.48 -5.58
CA LEU A 325 4.45 21.15 -5.70
C LEU A 325 4.41 20.72 -7.17
N PHE A 326 5.01 19.58 -7.47
CA PHE A 326 5.00 18.96 -8.80
C PHE A 326 4.44 17.54 -8.72
N ASP A 327 4.02 16.98 -9.84
CA ASP A 327 3.57 15.59 -9.93
C ASP A 327 4.57 14.75 -10.74
N ILE A 328 4.25 13.48 -10.97
CA ILE A 328 5.12 12.58 -11.73
C ILE A 328 5.28 13.02 -13.20
N SER A 329 4.34 13.78 -13.76
CA SER A 329 4.41 14.29 -15.15
C SER A 329 5.54 15.30 -15.32
N TYR A 330 5.89 16.06 -14.27
CA TYR A 330 7.06 16.95 -14.28
C TYR A 330 8.36 16.17 -14.53
N LEU A 331 8.43 14.91 -14.09
CA LEU A 331 9.55 13.99 -14.32
C LEU A 331 9.41 13.17 -15.63
N GLY A 332 8.36 13.41 -16.40
CA GLY A 332 8.05 12.72 -17.66
C GLY A 332 7.18 11.46 -17.51
N GLY A 333 6.54 11.26 -16.35
CA GLY A 333 5.68 10.10 -16.07
C GLY A 333 6.44 8.85 -15.63
N TRP A 334 5.69 7.85 -15.16
CA TRP A 334 6.25 6.64 -14.55
C TRP A 334 7.16 5.83 -15.47
N ASP A 335 6.86 5.77 -16.76
CA ASP A 335 7.69 5.03 -17.73
C ASP A 335 9.06 5.69 -17.91
N LYS A 336 9.07 7.03 -18.02
CA LYS A 336 10.32 7.79 -18.09
C LYS A 336 11.10 7.60 -16.80
N VAL A 337 10.48 7.82 -15.64
CA VAL A 337 11.09 7.66 -14.32
C VAL A 337 11.67 6.26 -14.11
N ARG A 338 10.95 5.20 -14.46
CA ARG A 338 11.44 3.81 -14.40
C ARG A 338 12.68 3.62 -15.27
N SER A 339 12.68 4.17 -16.49
CA SER A 339 13.81 4.05 -17.41
C SER A 339 15.05 4.87 -16.99
N THR A 340 14.85 6.07 -16.45
CA THR A 340 15.93 7.03 -16.17
C THR A 340 16.46 6.96 -14.75
N LEU A 341 15.58 6.77 -13.75
CA LEU A 341 15.99 6.72 -12.34
C LEU A 341 16.27 5.28 -11.90
N TYR A 342 15.38 4.33 -12.22
CA TYR A 342 15.37 3.01 -11.59
C TYR A 342 15.82 1.84 -12.46
N SER A 343 16.21 2.06 -13.72
CA SER A 343 16.79 1.01 -14.57
C SER A 343 18.19 0.63 -14.08
N LYS A 344 18.75 -0.49 -14.54
CA LYS A 344 20.09 -0.96 -14.13
C LYS A 344 21.22 0.07 -14.34
N ARG A 345 21.05 1.02 -15.26
CA ARG A 345 21.98 2.14 -15.52
C ARG A 345 21.38 3.49 -15.12
N GLY A 346 20.24 3.50 -14.45
CA GLY A 346 19.53 4.69 -14.04
C GLY A 346 20.25 5.45 -12.92
N VAL A 347 19.80 6.68 -12.69
CA VAL A 347 20.39 7.61 -11.72
C VAL A 347 20.56 6.96 -10.35
N TRP A 348 19.57 6.23 -9.85
CA TRP A 348 19.63 5.61 -8.53
C TRP A 348 20.79 4.61 -8.39
N TYR A 349 21.02 3.76 -9.39
CA TYR A 349 22.13 2.81 -9.34
C TYR A 349 23.49 3.49 -9.52
N GLN A 350 23.54 4.62 -10.23
CA GLN A 350 24.76 5.43 -10.31
C GLN A 350 25.07 6.13 -8.98
N VAL A 351 24.04 6.57 -8.25
CA VAL A 351 24.16 7.13 -6.89
C VAL A 351 24.72 6.07 -5.94
N LEU A 352 24.16 4.86 -5.95
CA LEU A 352 24.64 3.75 -5.11
C LEU A 352 26.09 3.33 -5.42
N ALA A 353 26.50 3.38 -6.69
CA ALA A 353 27.85 2.98 -7.09
C ALA A 353 28.93 4.06 -6.89
N GLY A 354 28.51 5.31 -6.64
CA GLY A 354 29.40 6.46 -6.48
C GLY A 354 29.78 6.78 -5.02
N ILE A 355 29.32 5.95 -4.07
CA ILE A 355 29.63 6.03 -2.64
C ILE A 355 30.48 4.80 -2.29
#